data_AF-A0A7S1DVP3-F1
#
_entry.id   AF-A0A7S1DVP3-F1
#
_cell.length_a   1.000
_cell.length_b   1.000
_cell.length_c   1.000
_cell.angle_alpha   90.00
_cell.angle_beta   90.00
_cell.angle_gamma   90.00
#
_symmetry.space_group_name_H-M   'P 1'
#
loop_
_entity.id
_entity.type
_entity.pdbx_description
1 polymer ?
#
loop_
_entity_poly.entity_id
_entity_poly.type
_entity_poly.pdbx_seq_one_letter_code
_entity_poly.pdbx_strand_id
1 'polypeptide(L)'
;ACKAGILPAIMDMMTMDWSDAHCRRLSLACLSNLSVDQHIKDTIGRAGSIPYVAEFLILDPSVKKLSVDAVTSVAHAGACLWSLAVGEVGNKLRFSTEIIEKVLRVLQYDSTDLRYARKMSCGCIAELCIGNEAKVKQAVFNAGAIQRLIPLLRNP
;
A
#
# COMPACT_ATOMS: atom_id res chain seq x y z
N ALA A 1 1.43 -7.65 -25.33
CA ALA A 1 1.78 -6.29 -24.88
C ALA A 1 0.48 -5.55 -24.53
N CYS A 2 0.04 -5.58 -23.28
CA CYS A 2 -1.05 -4.71 -22.86
C CYS A 2 -0.51 -3.29 -22.76
N LYS A 3 -0.88 -2.46 -23.74
CA LYS A 3 -0.64 -1.02 -23.76
C LYS A 3 -1.10 -0.47 -22.42
N ALA A 4 -0.19 0.16 -21.69
CA ALA A 4 -0.45 0.78 -20.40
C ALA A 4 -1.42 1.98 -20.49
N GLY A 5 -2.34 2.06 -21.46
CA GLY A 5 -2.95 3.30 -21.96
C GLY A 5 -3.68 4.17 -20.94
N ILE A 6 -4.02 3.64 -19.76
CA ILE A 6 -4.61 4.40 -18.65
C ILE A 6 -3.72 4.48 -17.40
N LEU A 7 -2.71 3.61 -17.25
CA LEU A 7 -1.91 3.53 -16.02
C LEU A 7 -1.02 4.77 -15.81
N PRO A 8 -0.29 5.30 -16.81
CA PRO A 8 0.42 6.58 -16.67
C PRO A 8 -0.53 7.70 -16.30
N ALA A 9 -1.70 7.80 -16.94
CA ALA A 9 -2.68 8.85 -16.60
C ALA A 9 -3.16 8.73 -15.15
N ILE A 10 -3.44 7.51 -14.66
CA ILE A 10 -3.80 7.29 -13.25
C ILE A 10 -2.64 7.66 -12.32
N MET A 11 -1.40 7.33 -12.68
CA MET A 11 -0.21 7.68 -11.90
C MET A 11 0.06 9.18 -11.86
N ASP A 12 -0.11 9.87 -12.98
CA ASP A 12 -0.02 11.33 -13.05
C ASP A 12 -1.08 11.96 -12.16
N MET A 13 -2.34 11.49 -12.23
CA MET A 13 -3.41 11.98 -11.35
C MET A 13 -3.15 11.73 -9.86
N MET A 14 -2.43 10.66 -9.49
CA MET A 14 -2.05 10.39 -8.09
C MET A 14 -0.93 11.30 -7.57
N THR A 15 -0.05 11.76 -8.47
CA THR A 15 1.20 12.49 -8.14
C THR A 15 1.13 13.99 -8.39
N MET A 16 0.13 14.46 -9.13
CA MET A 16 -0.10 15.89 -9.33
C MET A 16 -0.44 16.62 -8.02
N ASP A 17 0.14 17.81 -7.86
CA ASP A 17 -0.21 18.79 -6.82
C ASP A 17 -1.58 19.40 -7.12
N TRP A 18 -2.63 18.60 -6.93
CA TRP A 18 -3.99 19.15 -6.85
C TRP A 18 -4.25 19.57 -5.40
N SER A 19 -4.84 20.75 -5.24
CA SER A 19 -5.58 21.11 -4.03
C SER A 19 -6.79 20.19 -3.78
N ASP A 20 -7.09 19.27 -4.70
CA ASP A 20 -8.21 18.34 -4.63
C ASP A 20 -7.79 16.92 -4.22
N ALA A 21 -7.80 16.68 -2.91
CA ALA A 21 -7.61 15.37 -2.31
C ALA A 21 -8.61 14.31 -2.84
N HIS A 22 -9.77 14.73 -3.34
CA HIS A 22 -10.81 13.85 -3.86
C HIS A 22 -10.37 13.15 -5.15
N CYS A 23 -9.78 13.89 -6.09
CA CYS A 23 -9.29 13.33 -7.36
C CYS A 23 -8.16 12.32 -7.15
N ARG A 24 -7.22 12.62 -6.24
CA ARG A 24 -6.15 11.67 -5.86
C ARG A 24 -6.73 10.39 -5.24
N ARG A 25 -7.70 10.53 -4.34
CA ARG A 25 -8.41 9.39 -3.73
C ARG A 25 -9.14 8.53 -4.77
N LEU A 26 -9.84 9.14 -5.72
CA LEU A 26 -10.57 8.42 -6.77
C LEU A 26 -9.63 7.69 -7.72
N SER A 27 -8.50 8.31 -8.08
CA SER A 27 -7.46 7.68 -8.91
C SER A 27 -6.87 6.44 -8.22
N LEU A 28 -6.58 6.58 -6.93
CA LEU A 28 -6.11 5.46 -6.11
C LEU A 28 -7.18 4.37 -5.95
N ALA A 29 -8.47 4.73 -5.80
CA ALA A 29 -9.57 3.79 -5.76
C ALA A 29 -9.68 2.98 -7.06
N CYS A 30 -9.56 3.66 -8.21
CA CYS A 30 -9.53 3.03 -9.53
C CYS A 30 -8.37 2.02 -9.62
N LEU A 31 -7.16 2.42 -9.23
CA LEU A 31 -6.00 1.54 -9.24
C LEU A 31 -6.17 0.35 -8.31
N SER A 32 -6.70 0.57 -7.10
CA SER A 32 -7.01 -0.49 -6.15
C SER A 32 -7.97 -1.52 -6.75
N ASN A 33 -9.03 -1.08 -7.43
CA ASN A 33 -9.98 -1.98 -8.07
C ASN A 33 -9.34 -2.76 -9.23
N LEU A 34 -8.53 -2.10 -10.06
CA LEU A 34 -7.80 -2.76 -11.15
C LEU A 34 -6.78 -3.79 -10.63
N SER A 35 -6.18 -3.53 -9.46
CA SER A 35 -5.15 -4.41 -8.88
C SER A 35 -5.67 -5.78 -8.44
N VAL A 36 -6.99 -5.96 -8.33
CA VAL A 36 -7.63 -7.24 -8.01
C VAL A 36 -7.58 -8.21 -9.19
N ASP A 37 -7.52 -7.69 -10.42
CA ASP A 37 -7.40 -8.49 -11.62
C ASP A 37 -5.99 -9.08 -11.76
N GLN A 38 -5.90 -10.41 -11.78
CA GLN A 38 -4.65 -11.16 -11.89
C GLN A 38 -3.89 -10.86 -13.20
N HIS A 39 -4.59 -10.56 -14.29
CA HIS A 39 -3.96 -10.27 -15.57
C HIS A 39 -3.34 -8.87 -15.62
N ILE A 40 -3.77 -7.96 -14.74
CA ILE A 40 -3.38 -6.55 -14.78
C ILE A 40 -2.36 -6.22 -13.68
N LYS A 41 -2.40 -6.91 -12.53
CA LYS A 41 -1.55 -6.58 -11.38
C LYS A 41 -0.05 -6.58 -11.63
N ASP A 42 0.50 -7.51 -12.42
CA ASP A 42 1.93 -7.48 -12.76
C ASP A 42 2.25 -6.28 -13.66
N THR A 43 1.34 -5.92 -14.56
CA THR A 43 1.47 -4.71 -15.39
C THR A 43 1.45 -3.45 -14.53
N ILE A 44 0.56 -3.38 -13.52
CA ILE A 44 0.52 -2.29 -12.55
C ILE A 44 1.85 -2.17 -11.79
N GLY A 45 2.37 -3.30 -11.26
CA GLY A 45 3.64 -3.30 -10.55
C GLY A 45 4.83 -2.95 -11.45
N ARG A 46 4.85 -3.40 -12.70
CA ARG A 46 5.86 -3.01 -13.72
C ARG A 46 5.79 -1.55 -14.11
N ALA A 47 4.62 -0.92 -14.04
CA ALA A 47 4.47 0.51 -14.26
C ALA A 47 5.09 1.37 -13.13
N GLY A 48 5.56 0.74 -12.04
CA GLY A 48 6.22 1.43 -10.93
C GLY A 48 5.24 2.05 -9.94
N SER A 49 3.98 1.61 -9.90
CA SER A 49 2.94 2.19 -9.03
C SER A 49 3.16 1.94 -7.53
N ILE A 50 3.79 0.82 -7.16
CA ILE A 50 3.95 0.38 -5.77
C ILE A 50 4.54 1.48 -4.85
N PRO A 51 5.69 2.12 -5.18
CA PRO A 51 6.21 3.21 -4.36
C PRO A 51 5.25 4.39 -4.23
N TYR A 52 4.55 4.79 -5.31
CA TYR A 52 3.60 5.90 -5.27
C TYR A 52 2.37 5.60 -4.40
N VAL A 53 1.86 4.36 -4.46
CA VAL A 53 0.76 3.94 -3.61
C VAL A 53 1.18 3.91 -2.14
N ALA A 54 2.43 3.52 -1.85
CA ALA A 54 2.95 3.48 -0.48
C ALA A 54 3.04 4.87 0.18
N GLU A 55 3.19 5.95 -0.60
CA GLU A 55 3.18 7.32 -0.06
C GLU A 55 1.85 7.70 0.59
N PHE A 56 0.73 7.15 0.12
CA PHE A 56 -0.59 7.39 0.73
C PHE A 56 -0.76 6.75 2.11
N LEU A 57 0.18 5.90 2.55
CA LEU A 57 0.21 5.35 3.91
C LEU A 57 0.91 6.26 4.91
N ILE A 58 1.53 7.35 4.45
CA ILE A 58 2.20 8.32 5.29
C ILE A 58 1.28 9.50 5.56
N LEU A 59 0.82 9.57 6.81
CA LEU A 59 0.05 10.67 7.35
C LEU A 59 0.92 11.58 8.20
N ASP A 60 0.57 12.87 8.20
CA ASP A 60 1.13 13.86 9.10
C ASP A 60 0.69 13.56 10.55
N PRO A 61 1.64 13.26 11.46
CA PRO A 61 1.33 12.93 12.85
C PRO A 61 0.78 14.12 13.65
N SER A 62 0.88 15.35 13.15
CA SER A 62 0.32 16.54 13.80
C SER A 62 -1.20 16.67 13.61
N VAL A 63 -1.77 15.95 12.63
CA VAL A 63 -3.19 15.99 12.31
C VAL A 63 -3.98 15.17 13.33
N LYS A 64 -4.67 15.86 14.24
CA LYS A 64 -5.48 15.24 15.30
C LYS A 64 -6.75 14.54 14.79
N LYS A 65 -7.30 15.01 13.67
CA LYS A 65 -8.52 14.46 13.06
C LYS A 65 -8.33 14.36 11.56
N LEU A 66 -8.37 13.13 11.06
CA LEU A 66 -8.27 12.86 9.63
C LEU A 66 -9.58 13.21 8.93
N SER A 67 -9.49 13.72 7.71
CA SER A 67 -10.66 13.83 6.84
C SER A 67 -11.08 12.44 6.37
N VAL A 68 -12.35 12.32 5.95
CA VAL A 68 -12.86 11.07 5.33
C VAL A 68 -11.99 10.70 4.12
N ASP A 69 -11.64 11.68 3.29
CA ASP A 69 -10.81 11.43 2.12
C ASP A 69 -9.41 10.89 2.47
N ALA A 70 -8.79 11.39 3.54
CA ALA A 70 -7.50 10.89 4.01
C ALA A 70 -7.62 9.43 4.50
N VAL A 71 -8.61 9.14 5.35
CA VAL A 71 -8.85 7.78 5.88
C VAL A 71 -9.10 6.79 4.72
N THR A 72 -9.96 7.18 3.78
CA THR A 72 -10.30 6.34 2.62
C THR A 72 -9.11 6.16 1.68
N SER A 73 -8.26 7.17 1.50
CA SER A 73 -7.05 7.05 0.67
C SER A 73 -6.07 6.03 1.26
N VAL A 74 -5.82 6.10 2.57
CA VAL A 74 -4.94 5.14 3.25
C VAL A 74 -5.51 3.72 3.15
N ALA A 75 -6.84 3.57 3.26
CA ALA A 75 -7.51 2.29 3.08
C ALA A 75 -7.34 1.71 1.66
N HIS A 76 -7.57 2.51 0.63
CA HIS A 76 -7.36 2.08 -0.76
C HIS A 76 -5.89 1.77 -1.04
N ALA A 77 -4.95 2.53 -0.48
CA ALA A 77 -3.52 2.26 -0.62
C ALA A 77 -3.16 0.90 -0.02
N GLY A 78 -3.61 0.63 1.22
CA GLY A 78 -3.37 -0.66 1.87
C GLY A 78 -3.97 -1.83 1.08
N ALA A 79 -5.22 -1.67 0.60
CA ALA A 79 -5.90 -2.71 -0.18
C ALA A 79 -5.21 -2.97 -1.53
N CYS A 80 -4.82 -1.91 -2.23
CA CYS A 80 -4.09 -1.99 -3.49
C CYS A 80 -2.74 -2.71 -3.30
N LEU A 81 -1.94 -2.31 -2.31
CA LEU A 81 -0.64 -2.93 -2.05
C LEU A 81 -0.77 -4.40 -1.64
N TRP A 82 -1.77 -4.72 -0.82
CA TRP A 82 -2.07 -6.12 -0.50
C TRP A 82 -2.40 -6.89 -1.76
N SER A 83 -3.32 -6.41 -2.60
CA SER A 83 -3.71 -7.10 -3.83
C SER A 83 -2.54 -7.29 -4.81
N LEU A 84 -1.66 -6.29 -4.92
CA LEU A 84 -0.45 -6.38 -5.74
C LEU A 84 0.56 -7.40 -5.18
N ALA A 85 0.60 -7.61 -3.86
CA ALA A 85 1.43 -8.63 -3.23
C ALA A 85 0.86 -10.05 -3.42
N VAL A 86 -0.46 -10.21 -3.53
CA VAL A 86 -1.10 -11.54 -3.71
C VAL A 86 -0.71 -12.16 -5.06
N GLY A 87 -0.18 -13.39 -5.01
CA GLY A 87 -0.03 -14.29 -6.17
C GLY A 87 1.13 -14.01 -7.12
N GLU A 88 1.71 -12.80 -7.10
CA GLU A 88 2.70 -12.38 -8.10
C GLU A 88 4.09 -12.16 -7.50
N VAL A 89 4.97 -13.14 -7.66
CA VAL A 89 6.37 -13.07 -7.20
C VAL A 89 7.08 -11.83 -7.76
N GLY A 90 6.82 -11.48 -9.02
CA GLY A 90 7.35 -10.28 -9.65
C GLY A 90 7.01 -9.02 -8.84
N ASN A 91 5.75 -8.86 -8.44
CA ASN A 91 5.33 -7.73 -7.62
C ASN A 91 5.94 -7.78 -6.23
N LYS A 92 5.96 -8.94 -5.56
CA LYS A 92 6.58 -9.07 -4.22
C LYS A 92 8.03 -8.59 -4.21
N LEU A 93 8.81 -8.89 -5.26
CA LEU A 93 10.20 -8.46 -5.39
C LEU A 93 10.38 -6.94 -5.57
N ARG A 94 9.31 -6.19 -5.85
CA ARG A 94 9.32 -4.72 -5.97
C ARG A 94 9.07 -4.02 -4.63
N PHE A 95 8.67 -4.74 -3.60
CA PHE A 95 8.57 -4.21 -2.24
C PHE A 95 9.97 -4.15 -1.61
N SER A 96 10.60 -2.99 -1.74
CA SER A 96 11.85 -2.69 -1.03
C SER A 96 11.60 -2.55 0.48
N THR A 97 12.68 -2.60 1.27
CA THR A 97 12.62 -2.32 2.72
C THR A 97 11.90 -1.00 3.01
N GLU A 98 12.24 0.07 2.29
CA GLU A 98 11.64 1.39 2.46
C GLU A 98 10.13 1.39 2.18
N ILE A 99 9.68 0.71 1.12
CA ILE A 99 8.25 0.58 0.81
C ILE A 99 7.55 -0.18 1.93
N ILE A 100 8.16 -1.26 2.44
CA ILE A 100 7.61 -2.05 3.53
C ILE A 100 7.55 -1.22 4.83
N GLU A 101 8.53 -0.37 5.10
CA GLU A 101 8.49 0.55 6.24
C GLU A 101 7.30 1.49 6.19
N LYS A 102 6.92 1.98 4.99
CA LYS A 102 5.71 2.78 4.77
C LYS A 102 4.44 1.97 5.02
N VAL A 103 4.39 0.71 4.54
CA VAL A 103 3.27 -0.21 4.84
C VAL A 103 3.10 -0.41 6.34
N LEU A 104 4.21 -0.65 7.05
CA LEU A 104 4.21 -0.84 8.48
C LEU A 104 3.92 0.44 9.27
N ARG A 105 4.09 1.62 8.68
CA ARG A 105 3.90 2.91 9.38
C ARG A 105 2.45 3.08 9.83
N VAL A 106 1.49 2.61 9.03
CA VAL A 106 0.06 2.77 9.34
C VAL A 106 -0.34 2.12 10.67
N LEU A 107 0.40 1.08 11.08
CA LEU A 107 0.17 0.34 12.32
C LEU A 107 0.44 1.17 13.57
N GLN A 108 1.20 2.27 13.44
CA GLN A 108 1.67 3.11 14.54
C GLN A 108 0.81 4.35 14.77
N TYR A 109 -0.05 4.73 13.83
CA TYR A 109 -0.90 5.91 14.00
C TYR A 109 -1.92 5.66 15.08
N ASP A 110 -2.09 6.56 16.04
CA ASP A 110 -3.10 6.46 17.09
C ASP A 110 -4.45 7.05 16.62
N SER A 111 -5.15 6.31 15.75
CA SER A 111 -6.48 6.68 15.25
C SER A 111 -7.34 5.44 15.00
N THR A 112 -8.55 5.43 15.55
CA THR A 112 -9.54 4.37 15.36
C THR A 112 -10.11 4.33 13.95
N ASP A 113 -10.07 5.45 13.22
CA ASP A 113 -10.53 5.55 11.83
C ASP A 113 -9.66 4.70 10.88
N LEU A 114 -8.40 4.46 11.27
CA LEU A 114 -7.44 3.71 10.46
C LEU A 114 -7.48 2.18 10.66
N ARG A 115 -8.38 1.65 11.50
CA ARG A 115 -8.46 0.20 11.78
C ARG A 115 -8.52 -0.65 10.51
N TYR A 116 -9.34 -0.25 9.54
CA TYR A 116 -9.47 -0.98 8.28
C TYR A 116 -8.16 -0.94 7.47
N ALA A 117 -7.51 0.22 7.36
CA ALA A 117 -6.23 0.35 6.67
C ALA A 117 -5.09 -0.44 7.34
N ARG A 118 -5.07 -0.50 8.68
CA ARG A 118 -4.14 -1.36 9.42
C ARG A 118 -4.33 -2.83 9.08
N LYS A 119 -5.57 -3.31 9.00
CA LYS A 119 -5.88 -4.68 8.59
C LYS A 119 -5.35 -4.98 7.18
N MET A 120 -5.57 -4.07 6.22
CA MET A 120 -5.05 -4.24 4.86
C MET A 120 -3.52 -4.29 4.85
N SER A 121 -2.86 -3.44 5.62
CA SER A 121 -1.39 -3.42 5.71
C SER A 121 -0.84 -4.68 6.36
N CYS A 122 -1.46 -5.20 7.42
CA CYS A 122 -1.12 -6.52 7.96
C CYS A 122 -1.29 -7.64 6.92
N GLY A 123 -2.37 -7.61 6.13
CA GLY A 123 -2.59 -8.54 5.02
C GLY A 123 -1.48 -8.47 3.97
N CYS A 124 -1.07 -7.25 3.59
CA CYS A 124 0.06 -7.04 2.69
C CYS A 124 1.35 -7.66 3.24
N ILE A 125 1.70 -7.42 4.51
CA ILE A 125 2.90 -7.98 5.13
C ILE A 125 2.83 -9.52 5.19
N ALA A 126 1.66 -10.08 5.51
CA ALA A 126 1.47 -11.52 5.51
C ALA A 126 1.70 -12.12 4.11
N GLU A 127 1.12 -11.52 3.07
CA GLU A 127 1.31 -11.98 1.69
C GLU A 127 2.77 -11.90 1.21
N LEU A 128 3.49 -10.84 1.58
CA LEU A 128 4.92 -10.72 1.25
C LEU A 128 5.75 -11.84 1.88
N CYS A 129 5.31 -12.38 3.01
CA CYS A 129 5.97 -13.50 3.67
C CYS A 129 5.56 -14.88 3.11
N ILE A 130 4.51 -14.98 2.31
CA ILE A 130 4.11 -16.22 1.62
C ILE A 130 5.05 -16.48 0.45
N GLY A 131 5.57 -17.71 0.34
CA GLY A 131 6.55 -18.11 -0.68
C GLY A 131 7.93 -18.38 -0.09
N ASN A 132 8.94 -18.47 -0.95
CA ASN A 132 10.32 -18.83 -0.57
C ASN A 132 11.36 -17.76 -0.94
N GLU A 133 10.92 -16.58 -1.34
CA GLU A 133 11.78 -15.48 -1.76
C GLU A 133 12.49 -14.87 -0.55
N ALA A 134 13.69 -15.38 -0.25
CA ALA A 134 14.51 -14.94 0.87
C ALA A 134 14.72 -13.42 0.89
N LYS A 135 14.89 -12.80 -0.28
CA LYS A 135 15.03 -11.34 -0.42
C LYS A 135 13.81 -10.58 0.12
N VAL A 136 12.59 -11.05 -0.16
CA VAL A 136 11.36 -10.40 0.30
C VAL A 136 11.21 -10.54 1.81
N LYS A 137 11.41 -11.76 2.35
CA LYS A 137 11.36 -12.02 3.80
C LYS A 137 12.41 -11.20 4.55
N GLN A 138 13.62 -11.07 4.00
CA GLN A 138 14.68 -10.26 4.58
C GLN A 138 14.32 -8.77 4.56
N ALA A 139 13.70 -8.27 3.50
CA ALA A 139 13.23 -6.89 3.44
C ALA A 139 12.14 -6.62 4.49
N VAL A 140 11.20 -7.54 4.68
CA VAL A 140 10.19 -7.46 5.75
C VAL A 140 10.82 -7.44 7.14
N PHE A 141 11.81 -8.30 7.38
CA PHE A 141 12.56 -8.32 8.64
C PHE A 141 13.31 -7.00 8.87
N ASN A 142 14.06 -6.53 7.87
CA ASN A 142 14.86 -5.31 7.95
C ASN A 142 14.01 -4.05 8.16
N ALA A 143 12.78 -4.04 7.65
CA ALA A 143 11.81 -2.95 7.87
C ALA A 143 11.26 -2.90 9.32
N GLY A 144 11.67 -3.83 10.18
CA GLY A 144 11.26 -3.90 11.58
C GLY A 144 9.82 -4.42 11.78
N ALA A 145 9.34 -5.29 10.88
CA ALA A 145 7.98 -5.81 10.94
C ALA A 145 7.66 -6.50 12.27
N ILE A 146 8.60 -7.28 12.82
CA ILE A 146 8.41 -8.01 14.09
C ILE A 146 8.12 -7.02 15.24
N GLN A 147 8.93 -5.97 15.37
CA GLN A 147 8.81 -4.97 16.42
C GLN A 147 7.49 -4.20 16.34
N ARG A 148 6.97 -3.99 15.12
CA ARG A 148 5.72 -3.25 14.89
C ARG A 148 4.46 -4.12 14.99
N LEU A 149 4.58 -5.43 14.74
CA LEU A 149 3.46 -6.39 14.84
C LEU A 149 3.26 -6.93 16.26
N ILE A 150 4.33 -7.12 17.05
CA ILE A 150 4.24 -7.64 18.42
C ILE A 150 3.23 -6.85 19.30
N PRO A 151 3.24 -5.50 19.32
CA PRO A 151 2.29 -4.74 20.14
C PRO A 151 0.82 -5.00 19.78
N LEU A 152 0.52 -5.29 18.51
CA LEU A 152 -0.83 -5.60 18.05
C LEU A 152 -1.31 -6.96 18.55
N LEU A 153 -0.41 -7.93 18.70
CA LEU A 153 -0.74 -9.26 19.24
C LEU A 153 -0.97 -9.23 20.77
N ARG A 154 -0.35 -8.27 21.46
CA ARG A 154 -0.48 -8.11 22.91
C ARG A 154 -1.77 -7.40 23.32
N ASN A 155 -2.35 -6.59 22.41
CA ASN A 155 -3.57 -5.82 22.64
C ASN A 155 -4.55 -6.05 21.46
N PRO A 156 -5.25 -7.21 21.43
CA PRO A 156 -6.17 -7.58 20.35
C PRO A 156 -7.42 -6.69 20.28
#